data_AF-A0A397UYH4-F1
#
_entry.id   AF-A0A397UYH4-F1
#
_cell.length_a   1.000
_cell.length_b   1.000
_cell.length_c   1.000
_cell.angle_alpha   90.00
_cell.angle_beta   90.00
_cell.angle_gamma   90.00
#
_symmetry.space_group_name_H-M   'P 1'
#
loop_
_entity.id
_entity.type
_entity.pdbx_description
1 polymer ?
#
loop_
_entity_poly.entity_id
_entity_poly.type
_entity_poly.pdbx_seq_one_letter_code
_entity_poly.pdbx_strand_id
1 'polypeptide(L)'
;MSKQSAQQMRYGGGETLAGIPSRSDIISECDNGLTAILQQSLSEKKPIHFMPNDVEDAFEYVNNVQTYILHIYGPLINGQKARVDITGIKPFFDVIVPDNEPLSIFKPRLVKIILGAEKIDKSKFGMKVVHAYPIRGYHTQEKSLEENKPDDQVITEALSHDRTLVLTWDIETYSARKMGDLPNAKNDKDQVFMICMTVHWKDNSKPLKRICLVDVETKPDPSWITIVCRNQTNILKAFALCWKNLTPDIQIGFNDSQYDWPFVIEKAKSLGILEWMFNHMSPDTSNIEEIIKWKYRKSGIKISDEKFYSKYLKIPGCIPIDVRACFKKLYPKSEASSLKYYLNICGLDSKADMPYNKMWKYYEDAILQNSNSSAKNMHEIAHYCIIDALRCQELMVKRNVVNDYREVSSIAYVSLSGAHYFAGGMKVCNLLGAEAWSSNMLYSMIASENTESGKYPGAYVITPIKGLENKRPVTGLDFASLYPSLIMTYNLSPDKIILSREEAINVIRSGKKIHMIKFLFNGQTIEAWSIRHNNISEEKGLYARVLENLFNKRKKMKKYLNELDEESFEYSCLDSKQKAVKLYMNTFYGEAGNNLSPFYQMQLAEECFQECDQKYKLDQLSQEEYWEEMVKYLWK
;
A
#
# COMPACT_ATOMS: atom_id res chain seq x y z
N MET A 1 12.14 13.25 38.55
CA MET A 1 10.80 12.81 38.07
C MET A 1 9.75 13.53 38.88
N SER A 2 9.05 14.51 38.30
CA SER A 2 7.86 15.07 38.94
C SER A 2 6.80 13.96 39.03
N LYS A 3 6.18 13.76 40.20
CA LYS A 3 5.01 12.88 40.34
C LYS A 3 3.90 13.42 39.44
N GLN A 4 3.73 12.87 38.24
CA GLN A 4 2.54 13.11 37.45
C GLN A 4 1.36 12.52 38.21
N SER A 5 0.38 13.36 38.58
CA SER A 5 -0.87 12.91 39.18
C SER A 5 -1.70 12.15 38.14
N ALA A 6 -2.30 11.03 38.53
CA ALA A 6 -3.19 10.28 37.65
C ALA A 6 -4.34 11.16 37.14
N GLN A 7 -4.50 11.23 35.81
CA GLN A 7 -5.54 12.04 35.17
C GLN A 7 -6.76 11.17 34.91
N GLN A 8 -7.82 11.37 35.70
CA GLN A 8 -9.12 10.72 35.50
C GLN A 8 -10.19 11.76 35.26
N MET A 9 -10.94 11.58 34.18
CA MET A 9 -11.99 12.48 33.73
C MET A 9 -13.30 11.73 33.54
N ARG A 10 -14.43 12.46 33.58
CA ARG A 10 -15.75 11.89 33.32
C ARG A 10 -16.36 12.58 32.11
N TYR A 11 -16.96 11.79 31.22
CA TYR A 11 -17.62 12.29 30.03
C TYR A 11 -19.10 11.91 30.03
N GLY A 12 -19.95 12.93 29.91
CA GLY A 12 -21.41 12.79 29.97
C GLY A 12 -22.12 12.73 28.61
N GLY A 13 -21.40 12.76 27.49
CA GLY A 13 -21.99 12.67 26.14
C GLY A 13 -22.21 14.00 25.40
N GLY A 14 -21.61 15.10 25.87
CA GLY A 14 -21.71 16.43 25.24
C GLY A 14 -20.82 16.60 23.99
N GLU A 15 -20.92 17.74 23.31
CA GLU A 15 -20.21 17.98 22.03
C GLU A 15 -18.69 18.17 22.16
N THR A 16 -18.19 18.36 23.39
CA THR A 16 -16.77 18.60 23.67
C THR A 16 -16.29 17.75 24.83
N LEU A 17 -15.00 17.42 24.81
CA LEU A 17 -14.34 16.68 25.89
C LEU A 17 -13.05 17.41 26.27
N ALA A 18 -13.11 18.12 27.40
CA ALA A 18 -11.99 18.90 27.93
C ALA A 18 -10.87 17.97 28.45
N GLY A 19 -9.64 18.49 28.52
CA GLY A 19 -8.49 17.81 29.13
C GLY A 19 -7.89 16.64 28.34
N ILE A 20 -8.38 16.38 27.11
CA ILE A 20 -7.70 15.48 26.18
C ILE A 20 -6.55 16.23 25.51
N PRO A 21 -5.36 15.60 25.36
CA PRO A 21 -4.27 16.17 24.58
C PRO A 21 -4.68 16.33 23.11
N SER A 22 -4.50 17.54 22.60
CA SER A 22 -4.61 17.82 21.16
C SER A 22 -3.28 17.57 20.44
N ARG A 23 -3.34 17.50 19.11
CA ARG A 23 -2.13 17.49 18.27
C ARG A 23 -1.24 18.70 18.54
N SER A 24 -1.84 19.86 18.76
CA SER A 24 -1.12 21.10 19.09
C SER A 24 -0.39 20.99 20.43
N ASP A 25 -1.00 20.38 21.45
CA ASP A 25 -0.34 20.15 22.73
C ASP A 25 0.87 19.23 22.57
N ILE A 26 0.72 18.12 21.82
CA ILE A 26 1.82 17.19 21.51
C ILE A 26 2.97 17.88 20.77
N ILE A 27 2.66 18.73 19.80
CA ILE A 27 3.66 19.50 19.05
C ILE A 27 4.38 20.47 19.99
N SER A 28 3.66 21.20 20.84
CA SER A 28 4.25 22.17 21.77
C SER A 28 5.24 21.53 22.75
N GLU A 29 5.01 20.28 23.15
CA GLU A 29 5.92 19.50 24.02
C GLU A 29 7.23 19.10 23.29
N CYS A 30 7.25 19.13 21.96
CA CYS A 30 8.31 18.54 21.12
C CYS A 30 8.78 19.48 19.97
N ASP A 31 8.40 20.76 20.00
CA ASP A 31 8.52 21.68 18.86
C ASP A 31 9.96 21.98 18.48
N ASN A 32 10.85 22.08 19.48
CA ASN A 32 12.27 22.38 19.30
C ASN A 32 12.54 23.62 18.41
N GLY A 33 11.64 24.61 18.41
CA GLY A 33 11.76 25.84 17.61
C GLY A 33 11.27 25.74 16.16
N LEU A 34 10.76 24.57 15.74
CA LEU A 34 10.28 24.35 14.38
C LEU A 34 9.04 25.19 14.04
N THR A 35 8.19 25.49 15.01
CA THR A 35 7.05 26.39 14.79
C THR A 35 7.52 27.81 14.50
N ALA A 36 8.55 28.31 15.17
CA ALA A 36 9.11 29.63 14.87
C ALA A 36 9.69 29.69 13.45
N ILE A 37 10.41 28.64 13.03
CA ILE A 37 10.93 28.50 11.67
C ILE A 37 9.80 28.49 10.64
N LEU A 38 8.73 27.72 10.89
CA LEU A 38 7.56 27.67 10.02
C LEU A 38 6.89 29.06 9.89
N GLN A 39 6.69 29.76 11.01
CA GLN A 39 6.11 31.11 11.02
C GLN A 39 7.00 32.13 10.31
N GLN A 40 8.32 32.04 10.48
CA GLN A 40 9.27 32.87 9.74
C GLN A 40 9.15 32.61 8.23
N SER A 41 9.18 31.35 7.79
CA SER A 41 9.02 30.99 6.38
C SER A 41 7.69 31.49 5.80
N LEU A 42 6.59 31.40 6.55
CA LEU A 42 5.30 31.96 6.17
C LEU A 42 5.36 33.49 6.00
N SER A 43 5.95 34.19 6.96
CA SER A 43 6.07 35.65 6.94
C SER A 43 6.96 36.16 5.80
N GLU A 44 8.03 35.43 5.50
CA GLU A 44 9.00 35.74 4.44
C GLU A 44 8.56 35.20 3.07
N LYS A 45 7.39 34.53 2.98
CA LYS A 45 6.88 33.87 1.77
C LYS A 45 7.88 32.87 1.16
N LYS A 46 8.65 32.20 2.01
CA LYS A 46 9.57 31.12 1.62
C LYS A 46 8.79 29.82 1.34
N PRO A 47 9.37 28.88 0.58
CA PRO A 47 8.79 27.54 0.42
C PRO A 47 8.50 26.88 1.78
N ILE A 48 7.35 26.22 1.88
CA ILE A 48 6.95 25.46 3.06
C ILE A 48 7.12 23.98 2.75
N HIS A 49 7.94 23.31 3.57
CA HIS A 49 8.14 21.88 3.44
C HIS A 49 7.01 21.12 4.14
N PHE A 50 6.50 20.10 3.45
CA PHE A 50 5.44 19.22 3.94
C PHE A 50 5.72 17.79 3.47
N MET A 51 5.29 16.79 4.26
CA MET A 51 5.47 15.37 3.93
C MET A 51 4.12 14.77 3.49
N PRO A 52 3.86 14.57 2.19
CA PRO A 52 2.59 14.00 1.73
C PRO A 52 2.45 12.54 2.23
N ASN A 53 1.39 12.27 2.99
CA ASN A 53 1.05 10.93 3.46
C ASN A 53 -0.15 10.35 2.70
N ASP A 54 -1.18 11.15 2.46
CA ASP A 54 -2.42 10.70 1.81
C ASP A 54 -2.85 11.65 0.68
N VAL A 55 -3.53 11.10 -0.31
CA VAL A 55 -3.98 11.82 -1.50
C VAL A 55 -5.41 11.39 -1.82
N GLU A 56 -6.30 12.35 -2.01
CA GLU A 56 -7.71 12.12 -2.31
C GLU A 56 -8.21 12.93 -3.49
N ASP A 57 -8.95 12.25 -4.36
CA ASP A 57 -9.74 12.85 -5.43
C ASP A 57 -11.01 13.50 -4.87
N ALA A 58 -11.26 14.76 -5.25
CA ALA A 58 -12.47 15.48 -4.90
C ALA A 58 -13.06 16.23 -6.11
N PHE A 59 -14.37 16.50 -6.04
CA PHE A 59 -15.05 17.40 -6.97
C PHE A 59 -15.78 18.46 -6.17
N GLU A 60 -15.41 19.72 -6.37
CA GLU A 60 -16.03 20.85 -5.67
C GLU A 60 -16.61 21.85 -6.66
N TYR A 61 -17.62 22.61 -6.23
CA TYR A 61 -18.19 23.69 -7.04
C TYR A 61 -17.46 25.00 -6.71
N VAL A 62 -16.61 25.45 -7.64
CA VAL A 62 -15.96 26.77 -7.56
C VAL A 62 -16.69 27.69 -8.54
N ASN A 63 -17.32 28.76 -8.07
CA ASN A 63 -18.13 29.67 -8.91
C ASN A 63 -19.23 28.95 -9.74
N ASN A 64 -19.97 28.01 -9.11
CA ASN A 64 -20.96 27.13 -9.77
C ASN A 64 -20.38 26.20 -10.86
N VAL A 65 -19.05 26.07 -10.94
CA VAL A 65 -18.37 25.15 -11.85
C VAL A 65 -17.82 23.97 -11.04
N GLN A 66 -18.36 22.77 -11.30
CA GLN A 66 -17.77 21.55 -10.79
C GLN A 66 -16.33 21.43 -11.32
N THR A 67 -15.37 21.40 -10.39
CA THR A 67 -13.94 21.42 -10.63
C THR A 67 -13.34 20.21 -9.93
N TYR A 68 -12.46 19.50 -10.62
CA TYR A 68 -11.71 18.40 -10.03
C TYR A 68 -10.54 18.96 -9.21
N ILE A 69 -10.40 18.46 -7.99
CA ILE A 69 -9.41 18.91 -7.01
C ILE A 69 -8.70 17.68 -6.47
N LEU A 70 -7.39 17.80 -6.28
CA LEU A 70 -6.59 16.79 -5.58
C LEU A 70 -6.24 17.32 -4.19
N HIS A 71 -6.78 16.69 -3.15
CA HIS A 71 -6.45 16.99 -1.76
C HIS A 71 -5.23 16.17 -1.34
N ILE A 72 -4.17 16.85 -0.92
CA ILE A 72 -2.96 16.21 -0.41
C ILE A 72 -2.83 16.52 1.07
N TYR A 73 -2.76 15.46 1.89
CA TYR A 73 -2.66 15.58 3.34
C TYR A 73 -1.29 15.13 3.84
N GLY A 74 -0.77 15.82 4.84
CA GLY A 74 0.50 15.46 5.45
C GLY A 74 0.94 16.38 6.58
N PRO A 75 1.91 15.97 7.41
CA PRO A 75 2.49 16.84 8.40
C PRO A 75 3.44 17.88 7.78
N LEU A 76 3.43 19.08 8.36
CA LEU A 76 4.48 20.09 8.22
C LEU A 76 5.70 19.70 9.05
N ILE A 77 6.81 20.43 8.88
CA ILE A 77 8.08 20.19 9.60
C ILE A 77 7.94 20.16 11.13
N ASN A 78 7.04 20.95 11.72
CA ASN A 78 6.76 20.97 13.16
C ASN A 78 5.76 19.87 13.61
N GLY A 79 5.20 19.12 12.67
CA GLY A 79 4.19 18.10 12.92
C GLY A 79 2.75 18.56 12.86
N GLN A 80 2.45 19.84 12.57
CA GLN A 80 1.06 20.26 12.31
C GLN A 80 0.53 19.57 11.05
N LYS A 81 -0.74 19.18 11.04
CA LYS A 81 -1.37 18.58 9.86
C LYS A 81 -1.76 19.67 8.87
N ALA A 82 -1.38 19.49 7.60
CA ALA A 82 -1.75 20.37 6.51
C ALA A 82 -2.54 19.61 5.44
N ARG A 83 -3.42 20.35 4.76
CA ARG A 83 -4.08 19.95 3.53
C ARG A 83 -3.66 20.94 2.43
N VAL A 84 -3.23 20.43 1.29
CA VAL A 84 -2.88 21.21 0.10
C VAL A 84 -3.85 20.82 -1.01
N ASP A 85 -4.63 21.79 -1.48
CA ASP A 85 -5.65 21.58 -2.50
C ASP A 85 -5.09 21.98 -3.86
N ILE A 86 -4.81 20.99 -4.73
CA ILE A 86 -4.35 21.24 -6.09
C ILE A 86 -5.57 21.39 -7.00
N THR A 87 -5.74 22.58 -7.54
CA THR A 87 -6.84 22.95 -8.43
C THR A 87 -6.35 23.17 -9.86
N GLY A 88 -7.27 23.36 -10.80
CA GLY A 88 -6.94 23.60 -12.21
C GLY A 88 -6.48 22.35 -12.98
N ILE A 89 -6.57 21.18 -12.36
CA ILE A 89 -6.31 19.90 -13.02
C ILE A 89 -7.42 19.64 -14.04
N LYS A 90 -7.04 19.31 -15.27
CA LYS A 90 -7.95 18.96 -16.36
C LYS A 90 -7.79 17.47 -16.68
N PRO A 91 -8.65 16.60 -16.17
CA PRO A 91 -8.65 15.19 -16.57
C PRO A 91 -8.81 15.07 -18.08
N PHE A 92 -8.03 14.20 -18.70
CA PHE A 92 -8.08 13.93 -20.13
C PHE A 92 -7.92 12.44 -20.41
N PHE A 93 -8.26 12.03 -21.62
CA PHE A 93 -7.99 10.71 -22.16
C PHE A 93 -7.66 10.84 -23.64
N ASP A 94 -6.86 9.92 -24.15
CA ASP A 94 -6.47 9.89 -25.55
C ASP A 94 -7.31 8.89 -26.34
N VAL A 95 -7.56 9.20 -27.61
CA VAL A 95 -8.26 8.32 -28.55
C VAL A 95 -7.42 8.21 -29.81
N ILE A 96 -7.11 6.97 -30.22
CA ILE A 96 -6.38 6.70 -31.45
C ILE A 96 -7.25 7.08 -32.65
N VAL A 97 -6.67 7.84 -33.59
CA VAL A 97 -7.29 8.11 -34.89
C VAL A 97 -7.09 6.89 -35.78
N PRO A 98 -8.15 6.27 -36.33
CA PRO A 98 -7.99 5.11 -37.21
C PRO A 98 -7.20 5.45 -38.48
N ASP A 99 -6.26 4.59 -38.89
CA ASP A 99 -5.41 4.82 -40.08
C ASP A 99 -6.21 5.00 -41.37
N ASN A 100 -7.41 4.41 -41.42
CA ASN A 100 -8.31 4.47 -42.57
C ASN A 100 -9.27 5.67 -42.56
N GLU A 101 -9.17 6.56 -41.57
CA GLU A 101 -10.10 7.69 -41.42
C GLU A 101 -9.36 9.02 -41.21
N PRO A 102 -9.46 9.96 -42.17
CA PRO A 102 -8.88 11.29 -42.01
C PRO A 102 -9.42 12.00 -40.76
N LEU A 103 -8.55 12.78 -40.12
CA LEU A 103 -8.92 13.57 -38.92
C LEU A 103 -10.12 14.50 -39.16
N SER A 104 -10.30 14.98 -40.40
CA SER A 104 -11.44 15.82 -40.80
C SER A 104 -12.80 15.11 -40.70
N ILE A 105 -12.82 13.77 -40.76
CA ILE A 105 -14.03 12.94 -40.63
C ILE A 105 -14.15 12.43 -39.19
N PHE A 106 -13.04 11.93 -38.63
CA PHE A 106 -13.03 11.34 -37.30
C PHE A 106 -13.39 12.35 -36.20
N LYS A 107 -12.83 13.57 -36.27
CA LYS A 107 -13.02 14.60 -35.24
C LYS A 107 -14.50 15.00 -35.09
N PRO A 108 -15.25 15.36 -36.16
CA PRO A 108 -16.69 15.60 -36.05
C PRO A 108 -17.48 14.41 -35.50
N ARG A 109 -17.13 13.17 -35.87
CA ARG A 109 -17.79 11.97 -35.35
C ARG A 109 -17.58 11.82 -33.85
N LEU A 110 -16.35 11.98 -33.37
CA LEU A 110 -16.02 11.92 -31.95
C LEU A 110 -16.74 13.03 -31.17
N VAL A 111 -16.78 14.26 -31.69
CA VAL A 111 -17.56 15.35 -31.10
C VAL A 111 -19.04 14.97 -31.01
N LYS A 112 -19.62 14.39 -32.05
CA LYS A 112 -21.03 13.94 -32.04
C LYS A 112 -21.29 12.88 -30.96
N ILE A 113 -20.39 11.92 -30.78
CA ILE A 113 -20.47 10.89 -29.73
C ILE A 113 -20.45 11.54 -28.34
N ILE A 114 -19.49 12.44 -28.10
CA ILE A 114 -19.32 13.12 -26.81
C ILE A 114 -20.50 14.04 -26.51
N LEU A 115 -21.00 14.79 -27.49
CA LEU A 115 -22.19 15.64 -27.35
C LEU A 115 -23.48 14.84 -27.14
N GLY A 116 -23.50 13.58 -27.56
CA GLY A 116 -24.60 12.63 -27.31
C GLY A 116 -24.59 12.06 -25.89
N ALA A 117 -23.49 12.18 -25.14
CA ALA A 117 -23.40 11.65 -23.79
C ALA A 117 -24.18 12.54 -22.80
N GLU A 118 -25.14 11.96 -22.08
CA GLU A 118 -26.03 12.68 -21.15
C GLU A 118 -25.31 13.23 -19.92
N LYS A 119 -24.16 12.66 -19.55
CA LYS A 119 -23.42 12.96 -18.31
C LYS A 119 -22.22 13.88 -18.49
N ILE A 120 -22.00 14.43 -19.69
CA ILE A 120 -20.85 15.29 -19.98
C ILE A 120 -21.33 16.75 -20.05
N ASP A 121 -20.70 17.62 -19.28
CA ASP A 121 -20.87 19.07 -19.42
C ASP A 121 -20.23 19.52 -20.74
N LYS A 122 -21.09 19.71 -21.75
CA LYS A 122 -20.72 20.03 -23.13
C LYS A 122 -19.97 21.36 -23.25
N SER A 123 -20.10 22.25 -22.27
CA SER A 123 -19.44 23.56 -22.26
C SER A 123 -17.96 23.49 -21.85
N LYS A 124 -17.50 22.35 -21.32
CA LYS A 124 -16.18 22.21 -20.67
C LYS A 124 -15.23 21.24 -21.37
N PHE A 125 -15.64 20.66 -22.50
CA PHE A 125 -14.81 19.71 -23.23
C PHE A 125 -13.93 20.40 -24.27
N GLY A 126 -12.64 20.07 -24.27
CA GLY A 126 -11.66 20.54 -25.24
C GLY A 126 -11.01 19.37 -25.97
N MET A 127 -10.62 19.57 -27.23
CA MET A 127 -9.91 18.58 -28.02
C MET A 127 -8.58 19.15 -28.51
N LYS A 128 -7.51 18.38 -28.32
CA LYS A 128 -6.19 18.67 -28.87
C LYS A 128 -5.72 17.47 -29.67
N VAL A 129 -5.12 17.71 -30.82
CA VAL A 129 -4.42 16.67 -31.58
C VAL A 129 -3.04 16.51 -30.96
N VAL A 130 -2.68 15.28 -30.63
CA VAL A 130 -1.38 14.92 -30.09
C VAL A 130 -0.74 13.85 -30.97
N HIS A 131 0.58 13.86 -31.03
CA HIS A 131 1.36 12.83 -31.71
C HIS A 131 2.15 12.06 -30.66
N ALA A 132 1.76 10.82 -30.46
CA ALA A 132 2.38 9.89 -29.52
C ALA A 132 2.29 8.48 -30.09
N TYR A 133 3.05 7.56 -29.51
CA TYR A 133 3.19 6.21 -30.03
C TYR A 133 2.47 5.22 -29.13
N PRO A 134 1.75 4.23 -29.67
CA PRO A 134 1.27 3.14 -28.86
C PRO A 134 2.47 2.38 -28.27
N ILE A 135 2.36 1.96 -27.02
CA ILE A 135 3.39 1.17 -26.34
C ILE A 135 3.69 -0.16 -27.03
N ARG A 136 2.76 -0.66 -27.88
CA ARG A 136 2.93 -1.91 -28.61
C ARG A 136 3.49 -1.64 -30.01
N GLY A 137 4.45 -2.46 -30.41
CA GLY A 137 5.11 -2.36 -31.71
C GLY A 137 6.36 -1.48 -31.67
N TYR A 138 7.19 -1.57 -32.70
CA TYR A 138 8.44 -0.83 -32.78
C TYR A 138 8.28 0.51 -33.49
N HIS A 139 8.61 1.60 -32.81
CA HIS A 139 8.56 2.97 -33.35
C HIS A 139 9.95 3.62 -33.28
N THR A 140 10.40 4.24 -34.37
CA THR A 140 11.80 4.72 -34.53
C THR A 140 12.08 6.13 -34.02
N GLN A 141 11.08 6.85 -33.53
CA GLN A 141 11.22 8.22 -33.03
C GLN A 141 10.89 8.29 -31.54
N GLU A 142 11.91 8.23 -30.69
CA GLU A 142 11.80 8.60 -29.27
C GLU A 142 12.45 9.98 -29.08
N LYS A 143 11.71 10.93 -28.52
CA LYS A 143 12.29 12.10 -27.86
C LYS A 143 12.03 11.93 -26.37
N SER A 144 13.11 11.90 -25.59
CA SER A 144 13.03 12.01 -24.14
C SER A 144 12.47 13.38 -23.77
N LEU A 145 11.52 13.41 -22.83
CA LEU A 145 11.28 14.62 -22.07
C LEU A 145 12.39 14.70 -21.01
N GLU A 146 13.08 15.84 -20.93
CA GLU A 146 14.05 16.08 -19.87
C GLU A 146 13.36 15.99 -18.51
N GLU A 147 13.82 15.07 -17.67
CA GLU A 147 13.44 15.03 -16.27
C GLU A 147 14.03 16.27 -15.56
N ASN A 148 13.17 17.23 -15.23
CA ASN A 148 13.51 18.21 -14.20
C ASN A 148 13.56 17.47 -12.86
N LYS A 149 14.75 17.04 -12.46
CA LYS A 149 15.02 16.60 -11.09
C LYS A 149 15.02 17.83 -10.18
N PRO A 150 14.22 17.86 -9.11
CA PRO A 150 14.34 18.90 -8.10
C PRO A 150 15.76 18.88 -7.52
N ASP A 151 16.34 20.06 -7.36
CA ASP A 151 17.65 20.26 -6.77
C ASP A 151 17.57 19.99 -5.24
N ASP A 152 18.10 18.85 -4.80
CA ASP A 152 17.85 18.25 -3.47
C ASP A 152 18.82 18.76 -2.37
N GLN A 153 19.48 19.90 -2.55
CA GLN A 153 20.64 20.27 -1.72
C GLN A 153 20.39 21.03 -0.42
N VAL A 154 19.14 21.33 -0.02
CA VAL A 154 18.91 22.23 1.16
C VAL A 154 18.14 21.61 2.33
N ILE A 155 17.66 20.37 2.25
CA ILE A 155 16.60 19.92 3.19
C ILE A 155 17.01 18.76 4.12
N THR A 156 18.21 18.77 4.68
CA THR A 156 18.73 17.57 5.36
C THR A 156 18.43 17.50 6.86
N GLU A 157 18.49 18.61 7.61
CA GLU A 157 18.33 18.55 9.08
C GLU A 157 16.87 18.70 9.55
N ALA A 158 16.08 19.61 8.98
CA ALA A 158 14.69 19.84 9.40
C ALA A 158 13.73 18.71 9.00
N LEU A 159 14.07 17.92 7.96
CA LEU A 159 13.34 16.72 7.55
C LEU A 159 13.93 15.41 8.11
N SER A 160 14.95 15.48 8.97
CA SER A 160 15.59 14.30 9.55
C SER A 160 14.66 13.47 10.45
N HIS A 161 13.60 14.10 10.98
CA HIS A 161 12.64 13.45 11.87
C HIS A 161 11.24 13.53 11.28
N ASP A 162 10.67 12.37 10.97
CA ASP A 162 9.30 12.30 10.49
C ASP A 162 8.29 12.58 11.62
N ARG A 163 7.56 13.68 11.48
CA ARG A 163 6.49 14.10 12.40
C ARG A 163 5.11 13.60 11.99
N THR A 164 5.05 12.46 11.29
CA THR A 164 3.80 11.72 11.05
C THR A 164 3.28 11.16 12.38
N LEU A 165 2.04 11.49 12.73
CA LEU A 165 1.39 11.07 13.96
C LEU A 165 0.63 9.75 13.73
N VAL A 166 0.96 8.73 14.51
CA VAL A 166 0.33 7.41 14.46
C VAL A 166 -0.55 7.23 15.70
N LEU A 167 -1.81 6.90 15.48
CA LEU A 167 -2.73 6.45 16.53
C LEU A 167 -2.84 4.94 16.46
N THR A 168 -2.51 4.25 17.54
CA THR A 168 -2.88 2.84 17.70
C THR A 168 -4.11 2.72 18.59
N TRP A 169 -4.88 1.65 18.41
CA TRP A 169 -6.08 1.42 19.19
C TRP A 169 -6.44 -0.06 19.30
N ASP A 170 -7.22 -0.38 20.33
CA ASP A 170 -7.76 -1.70 20.63
C ASP A 170 -9.08 -1.53 21.41
N ILE A 171 -10.04 -2.46 21.24
CA ILE A 171 -11.32 -2.44 21.94
C ILE A 171 -11.51 -3.67 22.82
N GLU A 172 -12.27 -3.51 23.91
CA GLU A 172 -12.77 -4.64 24.68
C GLU A 172 -14.29 -4.72 24.66
N THR A 173 -14.78 -5.95 24.45
CA THR A 173 -16.19 -6.23 24.26
C THR A 173 -16.72 -7.25 25.25
N TYR A 174 -17.98 -7.07 25.63
CA TYR A 174 -18.68 -7.93 26.57
C TYR A 174 -19.97 -8.46 25.94
N SER A 175 -20.33 -9.71 26.25
CA SER A 175 -21.61 -10.30 25.87
C SER A 175 -22.40 -10.73 27.09
N ALA A 176 -23.56 -10.12 27.31
CA ALA A 176 -24.48 -10.52 28.37
C ALA A 176 -25.16 -11.88 28.11
N ARG A 177 -24.91 -12.51 26.96
CA ARG A 177 -25.50 -13.81 26.59
C ARG A 177 -24.86 -14.99 27.31
N LYS A 178 -23.60 -14.85 27.75
CA LYS A 178 -22.81 -15.91 28.42
C LYS A 178 -22.76 -17.24 27.65
N MET A 179 -22.79 -17.18 26.31
CA MET A 179 -22.76 -18.37 25.43
C MET A 179 -21.33 -18.87 25.14
N GLY A 180 -20.30 -18.16 25.60
CA GLY A 180 -18.89 -18.52 25.36
C GLY A 180 -18.35 -18.09 23.99
N ASP A 181 -19.20 -17.61 23.09
CA ASP A 181 -18.82 -17.08 21.78
C ASP A 181 -18.28 -15.65 21.86
N LEU A 182 -17.40 -15.28 20.92
CA LEU A 182 -16.97 -13.90 20.71
C LEU A 182 -18.16 -12.95 20.53
N PRO A 183 -18.14 -11.75 21.13
CA PRO A 183 -19.21 -10.78 20.98
C PRO A 183 -19.40 -10.38 19.50
N ASN A 184 -20.66 -10.26 19.09
CA ASN A 184 -21.08 -9.92 17.74
C ASN A 184 -21.83 -8.59 17.76
N ALA A 185 -21.33 -7.62 16.99
CA ALA A 185 -21.84 -6.26 16.98
C ALA A 185 -23.33 -6.12 16.63
N LYS A 186 -23.88 -7.08 15.86
CA LYS A 186 -25.30 -7.12 15.49
C LYS A 186 -26.22 -7.48 16.65
N ASN A 187 -25.69 -7.98 17.76
CA ASN A 187 -26.48 -8.35 18.91
C ASN A 187 -26.52 -7.19 19.92
N ASP A 188 -27.71 -6.75 20.29
CA ASP A 188 -27.90 -5.64 21.23
C ASP A 188 -27.35 -5.93 22.64
N LYS A 189 -27.20 -7.20 23.01
CA LYS A 189 -26.62 -7.64 24.30
C LYS A 189 -25.10 -7.67 24.32
N ASP A 190 -24.47 -7.44 23.18
CA ASP A 190 -23.02 -7.42 23.03
C ASP A 190 -22.59 -5.95 22.93
N GLN A 191 -21.64 -5.49 23.73
CA GLN A 191 -21.27 -4.06 23.79
C GLN A 191 -19.77 -3.85 23.87
N VAL A 192 -19.30 -2.69 23.40
CA VAL A 192 -17.97 -2.17 23.68
C VAL A 192 -18.02 -1.48 25.04
N PHE A 193 -17.16 -1.89 25.95
CA PHE A 193 -17.07 -1.28 27.28
C PHE A 193 -15.72 -0.57 27.52
N MET A 194 -14.73 -0.79 26.64
CA MET A 194 -13.45 -0.12 26.69
C MET A 194 -12.86 0.12 25.31
N ILE A 195 -12.20 1.26 25.12
CA ILE A 195 -11.34 1.54 23.97
C ILE A 195 -10.04 2.14 24.50
N CYS A 196 -8.91 1.51 24.21
CA CYS A 196 -7.61 2.08 24.54
C CYS A 196 -6.90 2.58 23.29
N MET A 197 -6.14 3.66 23.44
CA MET A 197 -5.41 4.30 22.37
C MET A 197 -4.00 4.67 22.84
N THR A 198 -3.01 4.50 21.96
CA THR A 198 -1.68 5.06 22.17
C THR A 198 -1.24 5.90 20.97
N VAL A 199 -0.59 7.04 21.24
CA VAL A 199 -0.24 8.04 20.23
C VAL A 199 1.27 8.11 20.10
N HIS A 200 1.80 8.11 18.87
CA HIS A 200 3.23 7.99 18.61
C HIS A 200 3.69 8.90 17.48
N TRP A 201 4.96 9.30 17.52
CA TRP A 201 5.67 9.63 16.28
C TRP A 201 5.94 8.33 15.53
N LYS A 202 5.80 8.36 14.20
CA LYS A 202 5.87 7.16 13.34
C LYS A 202 7.06 6.23 13.61
N ASP A 203 8.24 6.79 13.83
CA ASP A 203 9.49 6.03 14.06
C ASP A 203 9.77 5.71 15.54
N ASN A 204 8.88 6.12 16.45
CA ASN A 204 9.06 5.91 17.88
C ASN A 204 8.11 4.82 18.42
N SER A 205 8.68 3.81 19.06
CA SER A 205 7.93 2.77 19.77
C SER A 205 7.31 3.28 21.07
N LYS A 206 7.92 4.27 21.71
CA LYS A 206 7.40 4.85 22.96
C LYS A 206 6.23 5.79 22.65
N PRO A 207 5.11 5.67 23.38
CA PRO A 207 3.96 6.52 23.18
C PRO A 207 4.19 7.91 23.77
N LEU A 208 3.71 8.92 23.04
CA LEU A 208 3.58 10.31 23.47
C LEU A 208 2.45 10.46 24.48
N LYS A 209 1.32 9.80 24.21
CA LYS A 209 0.13 9.77 25.07
C LYS A 209 -0.49 8.37 25.06
N ARG A 210 -1.12 8.01 26.18
CA ARG A 210 -1.92 6.79 26.34
C ARG A 210 -3.28 7.20 26.90
N ILE A 211 -4.37 6.70 26.32
CA ILE A 211 -5.74 7.09 26.67
C ILE A 211 -6.58 5.82 26.82
N CYS A 212 -7.31 5.70 27.92
CA CYS A 212 -8.28 4.64 28.19
C CYS A 212 -9.67 5.24 28.30
N LEU A 213 -10.57 4.87 27.38
CA LEU A 213 -11.99 5.16 27.44
C LEU A 213 -12.69 3.94 28.04
N VAL A 214 -13.44 4.11 29.12
CA VAL A 214 -14.11 3.01 29.83
C VAL A 214 -15.49 3.46 30.30
N ASP A 215 -16.49 2.59 30.30
CA ASP A 215 -17.84 2.96 30.78
C ASP A 215 -17.92 2.98 32.32
N VAL A 216 -17.30 2.02 33.00
CA VAL A 216 -17.33 1.87 34.46
C VAL A 216 -16.12 2.50 35.17
N GLU A 217 -16.18 2.58 36.50
CA GLU A 217 -15.05 3.05 37.30
C GLU A 217 -13.83 2.15 37.18
N THR A 218 -12.66 2.78 37.11
CA THR A 218 -11.36 2.10 37.11
C THR A 218 -10.40 2.86 38.01
N LYS A 219 -9.43 2.14 38.59
CA LYS A 219 -8.40 2.77 39.40
C LYS A 219 -7.55 3.73 38.54
N PRO A 220 -7.36 5.00 38.97
CA PRO A 220 -6.49 5.94 38.26
C PRO A 220 -5.05 5.42 38.14
N ASP A 221 -4.43 5.66 36.98
CA ASP A 221 -3.02 5.36 36.72
C ASP A 221 -2.32 6.60 36.16
N PRO A 222 -1.10 6.95 36.62
CA PRO A 222 -0.36 8.08 36.07
C PRO A 222 0.21 7.83 34.65
N SER A 223 0.26 6.59 34.18
CA SER A 223 0.85 6.20 32.90
C SER A 223 -0.09 6.42 31.71
N TRP A 224 -1.38 6.69 31.97
CA TRP A 224 -2.37 7.00 30.93
C TRP A 224 -3.47 7.93 31.45
N ILE A 225 -4.20 8.52 30.51
CA ILE A 225 -5.38 9.34 30.78
C ILE A 225 -6.60 8.43 30.78
N THR A 226 -7.39 8.46 31.86
CA THR A 226 -8.63 7.66 31.97
C THR A 226 -9.84 8.55 31.76
N ILE A 227 -10.75 8.16 30.86
CA ILE A 227 -12.03 8.84 30.63
C ILE A 227 -13.19 7.88 30.89
N VAL A 228 -13.88 8.11 32.00
CA VAL A 228 -15.05 7.33 32.42
C VAL A 228 -16.30 7.86 31.73
N CYS A 229 -16.88 7.06 30.83
CA CYS A 229 -17.91 7.42 29.87
C CYS A 229 -19.33 6.98 30.29
N ARG A 230 -19.49 6.15 31.33
CA ARG A 230 -20.76 5.61 31.87
C ARG A 230 -21.54 4.64 30.98
N ASN A 231 -21.45 4.76 29.66
CA ASN A 231 -22.14 3.88 28.71
C ASN A 231 -21.41 3.79 27.37
N GLN A 232 -21.79 2.80 26.55
CA GLN A 232 -21.20 2.56 25.23
C GLN A 232 -21.33 3.76 24.28
N THR A 233 -22.49 4.43 24.22
CA THR A 233 -22.69 5.60 23.35
C THR A 233 -21.65 6.67 23.62
N ASN A 234 -21.39 6.94 24.90
CA ASN A 234 -20.40 7.92 25.32
C ASN A 234 -18.97 7.46 25.08
N ILE A 235 -18.66 6.16 25.17
CA ILE A 235 -17.34 5.63 24.76
C ILE A 235 -17.10 5.96 23.29
N LEU A 236 -18.06 5.63 22.41
CA LEU A 236 -17.92 5.84 20.97
C LEU A 236 -17.85 7.34 20.62
N LYS A 237 -18.63 8.18 21.30
CA LYS A 237 -18.50 9.64 21.15
C LYS A 237 -17.15 10.16 21.66
N ALA A 238 -16.68 9.70 22.81
CA ALA A 238 -15.38 10.09 23.35
C ALA A 238 -14.24 9.66 22.43
N PHE A 239 -14.34 8.49 21.80
CA PHE A 239 -13.38 8.03 20.79
C PHE A 239 -13.31 9.00 19.60
N ALA A 240 -14.46 9.39 19.05
CA ALA A 240 -14.51 10.36 17.95
C ALA A 240 -13.92 11.74 18.35
N LEU A 241 -14.18 12.20 19.58
CA LEU A 241 -13.61 13.47 20.09
C LEU A 241 -12.11 13.38 20.36
N CYS A 242 -11.61 12.26 20.89
CA CYS A 242 -10.17 12.01 21.02
C CYS A 242 -9.51 12.04 19.65
N TRP A 243 -10.08 11.32 18.68
CA TRP A 243 -9.59 11.29 17.31
C TRP A 243 -9.57 12.69 16.70
N LYS A 244 -10.66 13.46 16.85
CA LYS A 244 -10.76 14.86 16.39
C LYS A 244 -9.65 15.74 16.94
N ASN A 245 -9.34 15.62 18.22
CA ASN A 245 -8.30 16.44 18.86
C ASN A 245 -6.88 16.03 18.42
N LEU A 246 -6.68 14.73 18.17
CA LEU A 246 -5.38 14.18 17.77
C LEU A 246 -5.12 14.30 16.27
N THR A 247 -6.15 14.24 15.43
CA THR A 247 -6.07 14.25 13.95
C THR A 247 -4.93 13.38 13.40
N PRO A 248 -4.90 12.07 13.68
CA PRO A 248 -3.78 11.21 13.28
C PRO A 248 -3.61 11.18 11.76
N ASP A 249 -2.41 10.87 11.31
CA ASP A 249 -2.07 10.69 9.89
C ASP A 249 -2.18 9.20 9.49
N ILE A 250 -1.93 8.31 10.44
CA ILE A 250 -2.05 6.86 10.28
C ILE A 250 -2.77 6.31 11.51
N GLN A 251 -3.72 5.41 11.29
CA GLN A 251 -4.38 4.67 12.36
C GLN A 251 -4.10 3.17 12.20
N ILE A 252 -3.63 2.53 13.28
CA ILE A 252 -3.25 1.11 13.26
C ILE A 252 -3.88 0.33 14.41
N GLY A 253 -4.23 -0.92 14.16
CA GLY A 253 -4.63 -1.87 15.20
C GLY A 253 -4.30 -3.29 14.77
N PHE A 254 -4.43 -4.25 15.68
CA PHE A 254 -4.18 -5.64 15.37
C PHE A 254 -5.50 -6.34 15.02
N ASN A 255 -5.71 -6.69 13.75
CA ASN A 255 -6.97 -7.28 13.28
C ASN A 255 -8.19 -6.33 13.41
N ASP A 256 -7.93 -5.04 13.54
CA ASP A 256 -8.94 -3.98 13.72
C ASP A 256 -9.90 -3.93 12.53
N SER A 257 -9.40 -4.24 11.34
CA SER A 257 -10.21 -4.20 10.13
C SER A 257 -11.14 -5.40 9.93
N GLN A 258 -10.99 -6.45 10.75
CA GLN A 258 -11.87 -7.63 10.75
C GLN A 258 -12.75 -7.73 11.98
N TYR A 259 -12.41 -7.01 13.06
CA TYR A 259 -13.16 -7.04 14.32
C TYR A 259 -13.55 -5.64 14.78
N ASP A 260 -12.59 -4.82 15.20
CA ASP A 260 -12.80 -3.57 15.92
C ASP A 260 -13.62 -2.53 15.12
N TRP A 261 -13.17 -2.20 13.90
CA TRP A 261 -13.90 -1.29 13.02
C TRP A 261 -15.29 -1.80 12.68
N PRO A 262 -15.47 -3.06 12.21
CA PRO A 262 -16.80 -3.62 12.04
C PRO A 262 -17.68 -3.52 13.29
N PHE A 263 -17.12 -3.74 14.48
CA PHE A 263 -17.88 -3.70 15.72
C PHE A 263 -18.31 -2.28 16.07
N VAL A 264 -17.38 -1.33 16.05
CA VAL A 264 -17.63 0.09 16.34
C VAL A 264 -18.63 0.68 15.34
N ILE A 265 -18.48 0.41 14.04
CA ILE A 265 -19.38 0.97 13.02
C ILE A 265 -20.79 0.41 13.15
N GLU A 266 -20.95 -0.90 13.35
CA GLU A 266 -22.29 -1.48 13.50
C GLU A 266 -22.98 -0.99 14.79
N LYS A 267 -22.24 -0.77 15.88
CA LYS A 267 -22.78 -0.17 17.11
C LYS A 267 -23.10 1.30 16.98
N ALA A 268 -22.24 2.07 16.31
CA ALA A 268 -22.51 3.47 16.03
C ALA A 268 -23.78 3.64 15.17
N LYS A 269 -24.04 2.72 14.23
CA LYS A 269 -25.28 2.68 13.46
C LYS A 269 -26.50 2.37 14.33
N SER A 270 -26.46 1.30 15.13
CA SER A 270 -27.60 0.89 15.95
C SER A 270 -27.96 1.94 17.01
N LEU A 271 -26.97 2.69 17.49
CA LEU A 271 -27.13 3.80 18.43
C LEU A 271 -27.49 5.14 17.77
N GLY A 272 -27.54 5.22 16.43
CA GLY A 272 -27.87 6.44 15.70
C GLY A 272 -26.80 7.54 15.77
N ILE A 273 -25.54 7.19 16.06
CA ILE A 273 -24.44 8.16 16.23
C ILE A 273 -23.35 8.08 15.14
N LEU A 274 -23.46 7.18 14.16
CA LEU A 274 -22.43 7.02 13.13
C LEU A 274 -22.18 8.30 12.33
N GLU A 275 -23.24 9.00 11.92
CA GLU A 275 -23.11 10.29 11.23
C GLU A 275 -22.40 11.34 12.10
N TRP A 276 -22.82 11.46 13.36
CA TRP A 276 -22.19 12.35 14.33
C TRP A 276 -20.71 12.03 14.53
N MET A 277 -20.36 10.75 14.68
CA MET A 277 -18.98 10.31 14.85
C MET A 277 -18.13 10.66 13.63
N PHE A 278 -18.60 10.33 12.41
CA PHE A 278 -17.87 10.62 11.19
C PHE A 278 -17.63 12.12 11.03
N ASN A 279 -18.66 12.95 11.23
CA ASN A 279 -18.56 14.40 11.08
C ASN A 279 -17.69 15.08 12.14
N HIS A 280 -17.40 14.41 13.26
CA HIS A 280 -16.42 14.87 14.24
C HIS A 280 -14.99 14.44 13.90
N MET A 281 -14.82 13.30 13.26
CA MET A 281 -13.51 12.77 12.89
C MET A 281 -13.02 13.30 11.53
N SER A 282 -13.92 13.60 10.61
CA SER A 282 -13.58 14.00 9.24
C SER A 282 -13.46 15.53 9.13
N PRO A 283 -12.50 16.06 8.34
CA PRO A 283 -12.52 17.47 7.96
C PRO A 283 -13.74 17.82 7.08
N ASP A 284 -14.27 16.84 6.37
CA ASP A 284 -15.44 16.99 5.50
C ASP A 284 -16.67 16.34 6.13
N THR A 285 -17.82 17.00 6.07
CA THR A 285 -19.09 16.42 6.53
C THR A 285 -19.70 15.47 5.51
N SER A 286 -20.42 14.45 5.96
CA SER A 286 -21.20 13.55 5.11
C SER A 286 -22.46 13.08 5.83
N ASN A 287 -23.47 12.69 5.07
CA ASN A 287 -24.68 12.06 5.62
C ASN A 287 -24.49 10.54 5.79
N ILE A 288 -25.35 9.92 6.60
CA ILE A 288 -25.28 8.50 6.90
C ILE A 288 -25.27 7.58 5.66
N GLU A 289 -26.01 7.90 4.60
CA GLU A 289 -26.11 7.08 3.39
C GLU A 289 -24.77 7.06 2.63
N GLU A 290 -24.16 8.24 2.45
CA GLU A 290 -22.85 8.40 1.84
C GLU A 290 -21.74 7.76 2.66
N ILE A 291 -21.80 7.89 3.99
CA ILE A 291 -20.83 7.26 4.89
C ILE A 291 -20.84 5.75 4.68
N ILE A 292 -22.01 5.12 4.69
CA ILE A 292 -22.15 3.67 4.51
C ILE A 292 -21.70 3.23 3.12
N LYS A 293 -22.05 3.99 2.08
CA LYS A 293 -21.80 3.62 0.69
C LYS A 293 -20.35 3.82 0.28
N TRP A 294 -19.72 4.91 0.72
CA TRP A 294 -18.45 5.37 0.17
C TRP A 294 -17.32 5.47 1.19
N LYS A 295 -17.62 5.73 2.46
CA LYS A 295 -16.59 5.95 3.50
C LYS A 295 -16.31 4.69 4.31
N TYR A 296 -17.31 3.85 4.61
CA TYR A 296 -17.08 2.53 5.21
C TYR A 296 -16.65 1.52 4.13
N ARG A 297 -15.33 1.38 3.95
CA ARG A 297 -14.74 0.63 2.85
C ARG A 297 -14.48 -0.82 3.22
N LYS A 298 -14.52 -1.70 2.23
CA LYS A 298 -14.00 -3.07 2.28
C LYS A 298 -12.96 -3.23 1.16
N SER A 299 -11.69 -3.29 1.53
CA SER A 299 -10.59 -3.47 0.58
C SER A 299 -9.99 -4.87 0.68
N GLY A 300 -9.69 -5.47 -0.46
CA GLY A 300 -8.99 -6.75 -0.52
C GLY A 300 -7.48 -6.53 -0.61
N ILE A 301 -6.73 -7.24 0.22
CA ILE A 301 -5.27 -7.23 0.26
C ILE A 301 -4.79 -8.62 -0.12
N LYS A 302 -3.96 -8.72 -1.16
CA LYS A 302 -3.34 -10.00 -1.55
C LYS A 302 -2.22 -10.36 -0.56
N ILE A 303 -2.32 -11.55 0.04
CA ILE A 303 -1.34 -12.14 0.94
C ILE A 303 -1.00 -13.53 0.40
N SER A 304 0.12 -13.64 -0.32
CA SER A 304 0.45 -14.85 -1.07
C SER A 304 -0.74 -15.28 -1.97
N ASP A 305 -1.31 -16.46 -1.73
CA ASP A 305 -2.44 -17.02 -2.47
C ASP A 305 -3.80 -16.71 -1.81
N GLU A 306 -3.78 -16.15 -0.60
CA GLU A 306 -4.99 -15.74 0.13
C GLU A 306 -5.33 -14.26 -0.08
N LYS A 307 -6.61 -13.94 0.09
CA LYS A 307 -7.10 -12.56 0.09
C LYS A 307 -7.56 -12.18 1.48
N PHE A 308 -6.85 -11.25 2.11
CA PHE A 308 -7.25 -10.64 3.37
C PHE A 308 -8.23 -9.50 3.08
N TYR A 309 -9.40 -9.49 3.71
CA TYR A 309 -10.35 -8.39 3.58
C TYR A 309 -10.22 -7.47 4.79
N SER A 310 -9.97 -6.19 4.52
CA SER A 310 -9.86 -5.12 5.50
C SER A 310 -11.09 -4.22 5.39
N LYS A 311 -11.88 -4.12 6.47
CA LYS A 311 -13.02 -3.19 6.58
C LYS A 311 -12.66 -2.04 7.53
N TYR A 312 -12.87 -0.81 7.11
CA TYR A 312 -12.47 0.35 7.90
C TYR A 312 -13.28 1.59 7.51
N LEU A 313 -13.31 2.58 8.40
CA LEU A 313 -13.87 3.90 8.10
C LEU A 313 -12.77 4.75 7.44
N LYS A 314 -12.95 5.07 6.15
CA LYS A 314 -12.04 5.96 5.42
C LYS A 314 -12.30 7.40 5.83
N ILE A 315 -11.36 7.98 6.57
CA ILE A 315 -11.37 9.38 7.01
C ILE A 315 -10.29 10.14 6.20
N PRO A 316 -10.64 11.24 5.50
CA PRO A 316 -9.70 12.01 4.71
C PRO A 316 -8.43 12.39 5.47
N GLY A 317 -7.28 12.13 4.84
CA GLY A 317 -5.97 12.45 5.41
C GLY A 317 -5.50 11.50 6.52
N CYS A 318 -6.19 10.39 6.77
CA CYS A 318 -5.75 9.36 7.71
C CYS A 318 -5.77 7.98 7.05
N ILE A 319 -4.63 7.28 7.07
CA ILE A 319 -4.50 5.97 6.45
C ILE A 319 -4.71 4.87 7.50
N PRO A 320 -5.72 4.01 7.36
CA PRO A 320 -5.88 2.83 8.20
C PRO A 320 -4.94 1.71 7.73
N ILE A 321 -4.20 1.10 8.66
CA ILE A 321 -3.29 -0.02 8.39
C ILE A 321 -3.48 -1.10 9.45
N ASP A 322 -3.97 -2.27 9.04
CA ASP A 322 -4.13 -3.42 9.92
C ASP A 322 -2.78 -4.15 10.08
N VAL A 323 -2.26 -4.17 11.31
CA VAL A 323 -0.96 -4.77 11.63
C VAL A 323 -0.95 -6.27 11.30
N ARG A 324 -2.06 -6.98 11.50
CA ARG A 324 -2.13 -8.41 11.19
C ARG A 324 -1.98 -8.66 9.68
N ALA A 325 -2.56 -7.79 8.84
CA ALA A 325 -2.39 -7.89 7.39
C ALA A 325 -0.95 -7.63 6.97
N CYS A 326 -0.27 -6.65 7.59
CA CYS A 326 1.15 -6.37 7.36
C CYS A 326 2.02 -7.58 7.71
N PHE A 327 1.82 -8.16 8.89
CA PHE A 327 2.65 -9.26 9.39
C PHE A 327 2.39 -10.58 8.67
N LYS A 328 1.16 -10.83 8.23
CA LYS A 328 0.88 -11.95 7.31
C LYS A 328 1.61 -11.81 5.96
N LYS A 329 1.84 -10.59 5.46
CA LYS A 329 2.66 -10.37 4.25
C LYS A 329 4.16 -10.56 4.51
N LEU A 330 4.64 -10.12 5.67
CA LEU A 330 6.05 -10.29 6.06
C LEU A 330 6.38 -11.76 6.35
N TYR A 331 5.41 -12.51 6.88
CA TYR A 331 5.54 -13.91 7.28
C TYR A 331 4.47 -14.80 6.65
N PRO A 332 4.46 -14.95 5.31
CA PRO A 332 3.39 -15.67 4.60
C PRO A 332 3.37 -17.17 4.88
N LYS A 333 4.45 -17.73 5.43
CA LYS A 333 4.60 -19.16 5.76
C LYS A 333 4.40 -19.48 7.24
N SER A 334 4.09 -18.47 8.07
CA SER A 334 3.90 -18.70 9.50
C SER A 334 2.62 -19.48 9.79
N GLU A 335 2.72 -20.45 10.70
CA GLU A 335 1.60 -21.30 11.13
C GLU A 335 0.58 -20.55 11.99
N ALA A 336 1.00 -19.44 12.62
CA ALA A 336 0.16 -18.61 13.48
C ALA A 336 0.19 -17.14 13.04
N SER A 337 -0.85 -16.40 13.44
CA SER A 337 -1.02 -14.97 13.10
C SER A 337 -1.59 -14.15 14.27
N SER A 338 -1.29 -14.55 15.51
CA SER A 338 -1.66 -13.80 16.71
C SER A 338 -0.64 -12.71 17.02
N LEU A 339 -1.07 -11.67 17.74
CA LEU A 339 -0.19 -10.59 18.18
C LEU A 339 1.00 -11.12 19.00
N LYS A 340 0.72 -12.01 19.96
CA LYS A 340 1.73 -12.68 20.79
C LYS A 340 2.76 -13.45 19.98
N TYR A 341 2.32 -14.17 18.94
CA TYR A 341 3.22 -14.88 18.04
C TYR A 341 4.15 -13.92 17.30
N TYR A 342 3.61 -12.84 16.74
CA TYR A 342 4.41 -11.86 16.01
C TYR A 342 5.39 -11.08 16.89
N LEU A 343 5.02 -10.79 18.15
CA LEU A 343 5.93 -10.22 19.15
C LEU A 343 7.14 -11.13 19.39
N ASN A 344 6.88 -12.42 19.62
CA ASN A 344 7.92 -13.41 19.88
C ASN A 344 8.91 -13.53 18.71
N ILE A 345 8.43 -13.71 17.48
CA ILE A 345 9.34 -13.83 16.31
C ILE A 345 10.11 -12.53 16.01
N CYS A 346 9.68 -11.39 16.59
CA CYS A 346 10.38 -10.12 16.49
C CYS A 346 11.30 -9.83 17.67
N GLY A 347 11.41 -10.76 18.63
CA GLY A 347 12.22 -10.57 19.85
C GLY A 347 11.73 -9.41 20.72
N LEU A 348 10.44 -9.09 20.66
CA LEU A 348 9.81 -8.08 21.51
C LEU A 348 9.23 -8.74 22.76
N ASP A 349 9.10 -7.96 23.82
CA ASP A 349 8.48 -8.42 25.06
C ASP A 349 7.10 -9.01 24.76
N SER A 350 6.84 -10.18 25.35
CA SER A 350 5.53 -10.80 25.27
C SER A 350 4.47 -9.90 25.92
N LYS A 351 3.22 -10.16 25.56
CA LYS A 351 2.07 -9.63 26.29
C LYS A 351 1.55 -10.65 27.32
N ALA A 352 0.94 -10.16 28.39
CA ALA A 352 0.18 -11.00 29.31
C ALA A 352 -1.12 -11.43 28.64
N ASP A 353 -1.56 -12.67 28.85
CA ASP A 353 -2.86 -13.13 28.34
C ASP A 353 -3.97 -12.74 29.31
N MET A 354 -5.09 -12.25 28.76
CA MET A 354 -6.33 -12.00 29.50
C MET A 354 -7.45 -12.87 28.93
N PRO A 355 -7.73 -14.05 29.52
CA PRO A 355 -8.82 -14.90 29.04
C PRO A 355 -10.15 -14.17 29.11
N TYR A 356 -10.96 -14.25 28.05
CA TYR A 356 -12.25 -13.55 27.95
C TYR A 356 -13.18 -13.84 29.13
N ASN A 357 -13.21 -15.07 29.65
CA ASN A 357 -13.99 -15.43 30.83
C ASN A 357 -13.59 -14.64 32.09
N LYS A 358 -12.29 -14.39 32.27
CA LYS A 358 -11.77 -13.59 33.39
C LYS A 358 -12.16 -12.13 33.20
N MET A 359 -11.97 -11.59 32.01
CA MET A 359 -12.33 -10.22 31.65
C MET A 359 -13.83 -9.95 31.84
N TRP A 360 -14.68 -10.84 31.34
CA TRP A 360 -16.13 -10.70 31.48
C TRP A 360 -16.59 -10.79 32.93
N LYS A 361 -15.98 -11.67 33.74
CA LYS A 361 -16.24 -11.71 35.17
C LYS A 361 -15.88 -10.39 35.85
N TYR A 362 -14.69 -9.87 35.56
CA TYR A 362 -14.24 -8.59 36.12
C TYR A 362 -15.16 -7.42 35.74
N TYR A 363 -15.61 -7.39 34.50
CA TYR A 363 -16.54 -6.39 34.03
C TYR A 363 -17.95 -6.57 34.63
N GLU A 364 -18.47 -7.80 34.72
CA GLU A 364 -19.73 -8.09 35.41
C GLU A 364 -19.71 -7.64 36.88
N ASP A 365 -18.64 -7.97 37.60
CA ASP A 365 -18.46 -7.56 39.00
C ASP A 365 -18.46 -6.02 39.11
N ALA A 366 -17.86 -5.31 38.15
CA ALA A 366 -17.83 -3.85 38.12
C ALA A 366 -19.18 -3.20 37.80
N ILE A 367 -19.99 -3.81 36.93
CA ILE A 367 -21.37 -3.35 36.67
C ILE A 367 -22.25 -3.57 37.90
N LEU A 368 -22.12 -4.72 38.57
CA LEU A 368 -22.97 -5.10 39.70
C LEU A 368 -22.60 -4.38 41.00
N GLN A 369 -21.30 -4.18 41.26
CA GLN A 369 -20.81 -3.62 42.51
C GLN A 369 -19.65 -2.67 42.28
N ASN A 370 -19.91 -1.38 42.40
CA ASN A 370 -18.85 -0.37 42.39
C ASN A 370 -18.06 -0.42 43.71
N SER A 371 -16.92 -1.11 43.68
CA SER A 371 -16.02 -1.33 44.82
C SER A 371 -14.56 -1.08 44.43
N ASN A 372 -13.69 -0.83 45.41
CA ASN A 372 -12.25 -0.72 45.19
C ASN A 372 -11.65 -1.98 44.51
N SER A 373 -12.21 -3.16 44.80
CA SER A 373 -11.79 -4.42 44.17
C SER A 373 -12.16 -4.43 42.67
N SER A 374 -13.42 -4.09 42.35
CA SER A 374 -13.87 -4.02 40.96
C SER A 374 -13.12 -2.97 40.14
N ALA A 375 -12.82 -1.80 40.71
CA ALA A 375 -12.05 -0.76 40.04
C ALA A 375 -10.59 -1.19 39.77
N LYS A 376 -10.01 -2.02 40.65
CA LYS A 376 -8.68 -2.63 40.44
C LYS A 376 -8.71 -3.67 39.31
N ASN A 377 -9.77 -4.46 39.23
CA ASN A 377 -9.96 -5.43 38.14
C ASN A 377 -10.14 -4.74 36.78
N MET A 378 -10.95 -3.68 36.72
CA MET A 378 -11.11 -2.87 35.51
C MET A 378 -9.81 -2.17 35.10
N HIS A 379 -8.98 -1.79 36.07
CA HIS A 379 -7.65 -1.25 35.82
C HIS A 379 -6.71 -2.30 35.19
N GLU A 380 -6.82 -3.58 35.59
CA GLU A 380 -6.07 -4.67 34.97
C GLU A 380 -6.48 -4.88 33.50
N ILE A 381 -7.77 -4.77 33.19
CA ILE A 381 -8.28 -4.82 31.80
C ILE A 381 -7.76 -3.62 31.00
N ALA A 382 -7.80 -2.42 31.58
CA ALA A 382 -7.26 -1.21 30.93
C ALA A 382 -5.77 -1.32 30.63
N HIS A 383 -4.99 -1.85 31.57
CA HIS A 383 -3.58 -2.13 31.33
C HIS A 383 -3.37 -3.12 30.18
N TYR A 384 -4.14 -4.22 30.15
CA TYR A 384 -4.08 -5.21 29.06
C TYR A 384 -4.38 -4.58 27.70
N CYS A 385 -5.50 -3.85 27.57
CA CYS A 385 -5.93 -3.23 26.32
C CYS A 385 -4.96 -2.12 25.84
N ILE A 386 -4.40 -1.31 26.76
CA ILE A 386 -3.32 -0.35 26.43
C ILE A 386 -2.08 -1.05 25.89
N ILE A 387 -1.68 -2.17 26.49
CA ILE A 387 -0.51 -2.92 26.03
C ILE A 387 -0.77 -3.48 24.64
N ASP A 388 -1.96 -4.03 24.35
CA ASP A 388 -2.29 -4.54 23.01
C ASP A 388 -2.22 -3.44 21.94
N ALA A 389 -2.78 -2.26 22.22
CA ALA A 389 -2.64 -1.09 21.34
C ALA A 389 -1.17 -0.67 21.17
N LEU A 390 -0.38 -0.64 22.25
CA LEU A 390 1.04 -0.26 22.22
C LEU A 390 1.89 -1.23 21.38
N ARG A 391 1.70 -2.54 21.57
CA ARG A 391 2.46 -3.60 20.89
C ARG A 391 2.31 -3.54 19.36
N CYS A 392 1.19 -3.00 18.86
CA CYS A 392 1.00 -2.74 17.43
C CYS A 392 2.07 -1.80 16.87
N GLN A 393 2.33 -0.67 17.54
CA GLN A 393 3.34 0.29 17.09
C GLN A 393 4.75 -0.28 17.19
N GLU A 394 5.06 -1.01 18.27
CA GLU A 394 6.38 -1.63 18.42
C GLU A 394 6.69 -2.60 17.28
N LEU A 395 5.71 -3.40 16.86
CA LEU A 395 5.84 -4.27 15.70
C LEU A 395 6.08 -3.47 14.41
N MET A 396 5.28 -2.43 14.17
CA MET A 396 5.40 -1.59 12.96
C MET A 396 6.76 -0.89 12.87
N VAL A 397 7.28 -0.40 14.00
CA VAL A 397 8.61 0.21 14.11
C VAL A 397 9.70 -0.85 13.95
N LYS A 398 9.62 -1.98 14.66
CA LYS A 398 10.62 -3.06 14.63
C LYS A 398 10.84 -3.65 13.24
N ARG A 399 9.80 -3.66 12.40
CA ARG A 399 9.88 -4.12 10.99
C ARG A 399 9.86 -2.98 9.97
N ASN A 400 9.96 -1.74 10.42
CA ASN A 400 10.04 -0.55 9.59
C ASN A 400 8.96 -0.41 8.50
N VAL A 401 7.75 -0.92 8.79
CA VAL A 401 6.73 -1.22 7.77
C VAL A 401 6.30 0.02 6.98
N VAL A 402 6.11 1.17 7.66
CA VAL A 402 5.64 2.38 6.99
C VAL A 402 6.72 2.96 6.07
N ASN A 403 8.00 2.87 6.43
CA ASN A 403 9.09 3.32 5.58
C ASN A 403 9.26 2.42 4.35
N ASP A 404 9.01 1.11 4.48
CA ASP A 404 8.95 0.21 3.33
C ASP A 404 7.79 0.58 2.38
N TYR A 405 6.63 0.94 2.93
CA TYR A 405 5.51 1.42 2.12
C TYR A 405 5.82 2.74 1.41
N ARG A 406 6.52 3.68 2.05
CA ARG A 406 6.97 4.92 1.40
C ARG A 406 7.96 4.68 0.28
N GLU A 407 8.93 3.79 0.50
CA GLU A 407 9.89 3.40 -0.54
C GLU A 407 9.15 2.82 -1.75
N VAL A 408 8.18 1.92 -1.49
CA VAL A 408 7.31 1.36 -2.51
C VAL A 408 6.48 2.43 -3.23
N SER A 409 5.89 3.36 -2.49
CA SER A 409 5.14 4.50 -3.04
C SER A 409 5.98 5.35 -3.97
N SER A 410 7.21 5.66 -3.56
CA SER A 410 8.18 6.43 -4.36
C SER A 410 8.59 5.68 -5.63
N ILE A 411 8.87 4.37 -5.54
CA ILE A 411 9.26 3.55 -6.70
C ILE A 411 8.10 3.37 -7.68
N ALA A 412 6.90 3.11 -7.17
CA ALA A 412 5.77 2.70 -8.00
C ALA A 412 4.80 3.84 -8.34
N TYR A 413 5.10 5.08 -7.93
CA TYR A 413 4.25 6.25 -8.08
C TYR A 413 2.81 6.07 -7.53
N VAL A 414 2.68 5.33 -6.42
CA VAL A 414 1.38 5.09 -5.76
C VAL A 414 1.32 5.79 -4.40
N SER A 415 0.13 6.15 -3.93
CA SER A 415 -0.03 6.69 -2.56
C SER A 415 0.42 5.69 -1.49
N LEU A 416 0.68 6.15 -0.27
CA LEU A 416 1.05 5.28 0.85
C LEU A 416 -0.04 4.23 1.14
N SER A 417 -1.30 4.64 1.02
CA SER A 417 -2.46 3.72 1.05
C SER A 417 -2.41 2.70 -0.09
N GLY A 418 -2.07 3.12 -1.31
CA GLY A 418 -1.85 2.22 -2.45
C GLY A 418 -0.73 1.20 -2.22
N ALA A 419 0.36 1.59 -1.54
CA ALA A 419 1.42 0.67 -1.15
C ALA A 419 0.93 -0.43 -0.19
N HIS A 420 0.01 -0.10 0.72
CA HIS A 420 -0.59 -1.11 1.60
C HIS A 420 -1.66 -1.98 0.89
N TYR A 421 -2.60 -1.37 0.16
CA TYR A 421 -3.78 -2.06 -0.35
C TYR A 421 -3.61 -2.68 -1.74
N PHE A 422 -2.82 -2.09 -2.64
CA PHE A 422 -2.70 -2.61 -4.00
C PHE A 422 -1.87 -3.89 -4.06
N ALA A 423 -2.19 -4.76 -5.02
CA ALA A 423 -1.37 -5.92 -5.35
C ALA A 423 -0.08 -5.50 -6.06
N GLY A 424 0.96 -6.34 -6.03
CA GLY A 424 2.25 -6.06 -6.70
C GLY A 424 2.07 -5.70 -8.18
N GLY A 425 1.21 -6.42 -8.88
CA GLY A 425 0.89 -6.17 -10.29
C GLY A 425 0.40 -4.76 -10.58
N MET A 426 -0.58 -4.28 -9.81
CA MET A 426 -1.10 -2.91 -9.96
C MET A 426 -0.01 -1.86 -9.79
N LYS A 427 0.93 -2.08 -8.86
CA LYS A 427 2.03 -1.16 -8.60
C LYS A 427 3.08 -1.19 -9.73
N VAL A 428 3.35 -2.36 -10.30
CA VAL A 428 4.19 -2.49 -11.51
C VAL A 428 3.53 -1.82 -12.71
N CYS A 429 2.23 -2.00 -12.92
CA CYS A 429 1.49 -1.33 -13.98
C CYS A 429 1.54 0.20 -13.84
N ASN A 430 1.44 0.72 -12.61
CA ASN A 430 1.52 2.16 -12.38
C ASN A 430 2.94 2.71 -12.65
N LEU A 431 3.98 1.99 -12.24
CA LEU A 431 5.37 2.29 -12.59
C LEU A 431 5.57 2.32 -14.11
N LEU A 432 5.18 1.24 -14.80
CA LEU A 432 5.32 1.14 -16.26
C LEU A 432 4.53 2.22 -16.99
N GLY A 433 3.33 2.57 -16.49
CA GLY A 433 2.51 3.63 -17.06
C GLY A 433 3.15 5.01 -16.95
N ALA A 434 3.73 5.33 -15.79
CA ALA A 434 4.46 6.58 -15.59
C ALA A 434 5.70 6.68 -16.49
N GLU A 435 6.46 5.59 -16.60
CA GLU A 435 7.67 5.50 -17.42
C GLU A 435 7.38 5.48 -18.93
N ALA A 436 6.23 4.91 -19.34
CA ALA A 436 5.74 4.99 -20.71
C ALA A 436 5.35 6.44 -21.04
N TRP A 437 4.61 7.10 -20.15
CA TRP A 437 4.20 8.49 -20.31
C TRP A 437 5.40 9.44 -20.44
N SER A 438 6.42 9.30 -19.59
CA SER A 438 7.66 10.10 -19.69
C SER A 438 8.43 9.87 -20.99
N SER A 439 8.18 8.74 -21.67
CA SER A 439 8.76 8.38 -22.97
C SER A 439 7.85 8.70 -24.17
N ASN A 440 6.77 9.47 -23.97
CA ASN A 440 5.77 9.78 -25.00
C ASN A 440 5.11 8.52 -25.61
N MET A 441 5.00 7.45 -24.81
CA MET A 441 4.30 6.22 -25.15
C MET A 441 2.91 6.23 -24.49
N LEU A 442 1.88 5.90 -25.26
CA LEU A 442 0.52 5.75 -24.79
C LEU A 442 0.17 4.28 -24.60
N TYR A 443 -0.53 3.98 -23.53
CA TYR A 443 -1.05 2.65 -23.25
C TYR A 443 -2.52 2.75 -22.83
N SER A 444 -3.28 1.67 -23.07
CA SER A 444 -4.68 1.60 -22.70
C SER A 444 -4.83 0.89 -21.36
N MET A 445 -5.55 1.51 -20.43
CA MET A 445 -5.98 0.86 -19.19
C MET A 445 -7.16 -0.11 -19.41
N ILE A 446 -7.77 -0.09 -20.60
CA ILE A 446 -8.85 -1.01 -20.96
C ILE A 446 -8.21 -2.35 -21.34
N ALA A 447 -8.55 -3.40 -20.58
CA ALA A 447 -8.15 -4.76 -20.91
C ALA A 447 -8.72 -5.16 -22.28
N SER A 448 -7.93 -5.90 -23.07
CA SER A 448 -8.40 -6.40 -24.36
C SER A 448 -9.53 -7.40 -24.13
N GLU A 449 -10.68 -7.22 -24.78
CA GLU A 449 -11.77 -8.21 -24.77
C GLU A 449 -11.37 -9.51 -25.51
N ASN A 450 -10.36 -9.43 -26.39
CA ASN A 450 -9.87 -10.51 -27.24
C ASN A 450 -8.61 -11.19 -26.68
N THR A 451 -8.54 -11.47 -25.38
CA THR A 451 -7.44 -12.31 -24.87
C THR A 451 -7.79 -13.77 -25.02
N GLU A 452 -6.99 -14.53 -25.77
CA GLU A 452 -7.11 -15.99 -25.83
C GLU A 452 -6.99 -16.57 -24.41
N SER A 453 -8.05 -17.25 -23.96
CA SER A 453 -8.03 -17.95 -22.69
C SER A 453 -7.21 -19.23 -22.81
N GLY A 454 -6.18 -19.39 -21.98
CA GLY A 454 -5.37 -20.60 -21.92
C GLY A 454 -4.45 -20.58 -20.70
N LYS A 455 -4.10 -21.75 -20.17
CA LYS A 455 -3.03 -21.82 -19.17
C LYS A 455 -1.71 -21.90 -19.92
N TYR A 456 -0.84 -20.93 -19.67
CA TYR A 456 0.54 -20.99 -20.12
C TYR A 456 1.22 -22.25 -19.60
N PRO A 457 2.03 -22.94 -20.42
CA PRO A 457 2.90 -24.00 -19.95
C PRO A 457 3.81 -23.41 -18.87
N GLY A 458 3.67 -23.89 -17.62
CA GLY A 458 4.52 -23.46 -16.52
C GLY A 458 5.97 -23.91 -16.69
N ALA A 459 6.84 -23.51 -15.77
CA ALA A 459 8.23 -23.97 -15.74
C ALA A 459 8.29 -25.51 -15.76
N TYR A 460 9.21 -26.06 -16.56
CA TYR A 460 9.44 -27.48 -16.56
C TYR A 460 10.06 -27.94 -15.23
N VAL A 461 9.61 -29.09 -14.73
CA VAL A 461 10.12 -29.70 -13.50
C VAL A 461 10.71 -31.06 -13.87
N ILE A 462 12.02 -31.19 -13.78
CA ILE A 462 12.71 -32.47 -13.93
C ILE A 462 12.25 -33.39 -12.80
N THR A 463 11.83 -34.61 -13.15
CA THR A 463 11.39 -35.59 -12.15
C THR A 463 12.57 -35.99 -11.27
N PRO A 464 12.50 -35.81 -9.93
CA PRO A 464 13.63 -36.14 -9.07
C PRO A 464 13.83 -37.65 -8.96
N ILE A 465 15.09 -38.09 -8.92
CA ILE A 465 15.44 -39.45 -8.52
C ILE A 465 15.12 -39.58 -7.03
N LYS A 466 14.06 -40.32 -6.70
CA LYS A 466 13.61 -40.50 -5.32
C LYS A 466 14.60 -41.39 -4.56
N GLY A 467 15.11 -40.91 -3.43
CA GLY A 467 16.01 -41.64 -2.57
C GLY A 467 16.80 -40.71 -1.65
N LEU A 468 17.57 -41.30 -0.75
CA LEU A 468 18.50 -40.58 0.11
C LEU A 468 19.92 -40.73 -0.47
N GLU A 469 20.50 -39.64 -0.98
CA GLU A 469 21.88 -39.61 -1.48
C GLU A 469 22.83 -39.32 -0.32
N ASN A 470 23.46 -40.37 0.21
CA ASN A 470 24.41 -40.29 1.32
C ASN A 470 25.87 -40.50 0.89
N LYS A 471 26.14 -40.77 -0.39
CA LYS A 471 27.47 -41.16 -0.86
C LYS A 471 28.31 -39.97 -1.31
N ARG A 472 27.66 -38.86 -1.71
CA ARG A 472 28.32 -37.66 -2.22
C ARG A 472 27.52 -36.40 -1.85
N PRO A 473 28.20 -35.25 -1.65
CA PRO A 473 27.51 -33.97 -1.52
C PRO A 473 26.70 -33.64 -2.77
N VAL A 474 25.50 -33.07 -2.58
CA VAL A 474 24.66 -32.53 -3.66
C VAL A 474 24.71 -31.01 -3.59
N THR A 475 25.04 -30.36 -4.71
CA THR A 475 25.07 -28.89 -4.80
C THR A 475 23.86 -28.38 -5.58
N GLY A 476 23.33 -27.22 -5.17
CA GLY A 476 22.27 -26.51 -5.88
C GLY A 476 22.83 -25.31 -6.64
N LEU A 477 22.62 -25.26 -7.95
CA LEU A 477 22.92 -24.11 -8.79
C LEU A 477 21.60 -23.45 -9.18
N ASP A 478 21.50 -22.13 -9.03
CA ASP A 478 20.32 -21.34 -9.36
C ASP A 478 20.71 -20.06 -10.09
N PHE A 479 19.84 -19.58 -10.97
CA PHE A 479 20.05 -18.32 -11.69
C PHE A 479 19.54 -17.13 -10.87
N ALA A 480 20.40 -16.13 -10.70
CA ALA A 480 20.04 -14.91 -10.00
C ALA A 480 19.07 -14.06 -10.83
N SER A 481 17.78 -14.02 -10.44
CA SER A 481 16.74 -13.19 -11.08
C SER A 481 16.54 -13.53 -12.56
N LEU A 482 16.31 -14.82 -12.85
CA LEU A 482 16.21 -15.38 -14.19
C LEU A 482 15.35 -14.57 -15.17
N TYR A 483 14.05 -14.38 -14.88
CA TYR A 483 13.14 -13.68 -15.79
C TYR A 483 13.49 -12.21 -16.01
N PRO A 484 13.76 -11.39 -14.97
CA PRO A 484 14.23 -10.02 -15.19
C PRO A 484 15.49 -9.95 -16.06
N SER A 485 16.45 -10.88 -15.87
CA SER A 485 17.67 -10.91 -16.67
C SER A 485 17.39 -11.21 -18.14
N LEU A 486 16.50 -12.16 -18.44
CA LEU A 486 16.11 -12.47 -19.81
C LEU A 486 15.38 -11.31 -20.49
N ILE A 487 14.46 -10.67 -19.76
CA ILE A 487 13.76 -9.48 -20.24
C ILE A 487 14.76 -8.39 -20.63
N MET A 488 15.76 -8.13 -19.78
CA MET A 488 16.80 -7.13 -20.08
C MET A 488 17.66 -7.57 -21.28
N THR A 489 18.23 -8.77 -21.24
CA THR A 489 19.17 -9.28 -22.27
C THR A 489 18.54 -9.32 -23.66
N TYR A 490 17.32 -9.85 -23.78
CA TYR A 490 16.62 -10.00 -25.06
C TYR A 490 15.74 -8.80 -25.41
N ASN A 491 15.75 -7.75 -24.58
CA ASN A 491 14.96 -6.53 -24.75
C ASN A 491 13.45 -6.77 -24.82
N LEU A 492 12.94 -7.68 -23.98
CA LEU A 492 11.56 -8.18 -24.04
C LEU A 492 10.60 -7.15 -23.47
N SER A 493 10.16 -6.26 -24.35
CA SER A 493 9.32 -5.13 -23.99
C SER A 493 8.24 -4.91 -25.06
N PRO A 494 7.02 -4.50 -24.69
CA PRO A 494 5.94 -4.30 -25.66
C PRO A 494 6.32 -3.41 -26.85
N ASP A 495 7.16 -2.40 -26.61
CA ASP A 495 7.61 -1.40 -27.58
C ASP A 495 8.77 -1.86 -28.47
N LYS A 496 9.24 -3.10 -28.29
CA LYS A 496 10.33 -3.71 -29.07
C LYS A 496 9.93 -5.03 -29.72
N ILE A 497 8.67 -5.45 -29.57
CA ILE A 497 8.14 -6.65 -30.19
C ILE A 497 7.52 -6.35 -31.55
N ILE A 498 7.88 -7.17 -32.52
CA ILE A 498 7.35 -7.22 -33.88
C ILE A 498 6.55 -8.51 -34.03
N LEU A 499 5.32 -8.40 -34.55
CA LEU A 499 4.45 -9.53 -34.83
C LEU A 499 4.41 -9.90 -36.32
N SER A 500 4.77 -8.97 -37.20
CA SER A 500 4.80 -9.19 -38.65
C SER A 500 6.17 -9.67 -39.13
N ARG A 501 6.18 -10.78 -39.87
CA ARG A 501 7.40 -11.29 -40.51
C ARG A 501 7.97 -10.30 -41.53
N GLU A 502 7.12 -9.55 -42.24
CA GLU A 502 7.55 -8.54 -43.21
C GLU A 502 8.29 -7.39 -42.51
N GLU A 503 7.74 -6.90 -41.40
CA GLU A 503 8.36 -5.86 -40.59
C GLU A 503 9.70 -6.34 -39.99
N ALA A 504 9.75 -7.58 -39.50
CA ALA A 504 11.00 -8.18 -39.01
C ALA A 504 12.09 -8.22 -40.09
N ILE A 505 11.73 -8.60 -41.34
CA ILE A 505 12.66 -8.57 -42.48
C ILE A 505 13.14 -7.14 -42.78
N ASN A 506 12.25 -6.15 -42.74
CA ASN A 506 12.60 -4.75 -42.97
C ASN A 506 13.56 -4.21 -41.88
N VAL A 507 13.32 -4.58 -40.62
CA VAL A 507 14.20 -4.23 -39.49
C VAL A 507 15.58 -4.90 -39.63
N ILE A 508 15.65 -6.17 -40.03
CA ILE A 508 16.94 -6.83 -40.33
C ILE A 508 17.68 -6.10 -41.46
N ARG A 509 16.98 -5.74 -42.55
CA ARG A 509 17.57 -4.99 -43.68
C ARG A 509 18.11 -3.62 -43.27
N SER A 510 17.54 -3.02 -42.23
CA SER A 510 18.03 -1.77 -41.62
C SER A 510 19.31 -1.93 -40.77
N GLY A 511 19.83 -3.16 -40.63
CA GLY A 511 21.04 -3.46 -39.87
C GLY A 511 20.81 -3.75 -38.38
N LYS A 512 19.55 -3.79 -37.93
CA LYS A 512 19.21 -4.08 -36.53
C LYS A 512 19.25 -5.59 -36.28
N LYS A 513 19.76 -5.98 -35.11
CA LYS A 513 19.71 -7.37 -34.64
C LYS A 513 18.36 -7.64 -34.00
N ILE A 514 17.75 -8.77 -34.34
CA ILE A 514 16.51 -9.23 -33.73
C ILE A 514 16.70 -10.61 -33.10
N HIS A 515 15.88 -10.92 -32.11
CA HIS A 515 15.74 -12.22 -31.50
C HIS A 515 14.38 -12.80 -31.87
N MET A 516 14.33 -14.07 -32.29
CA MET A 516 13.10 -14.73 -32.68
C MET A 516 12.48 -15.45 -31.50
N ILE A 517 11.18 -15.23 -31.29
CA ILE A 517 10.35 -15.85 -30.28
C ILE A 517 9.45 -16.85 -31.00
N LYS A 518 9.49 -18.12 -30.59
CA LYS A 518 8.68 -19.18 -31.19
C LYS A 518 8.26 -20.22 -30.17
N PHE A 519 6.96 -20.45 -30.05
CA PHE A 519 6.39 -21.43 -29.13
C PHE A 519 5.02 -21.94 -29.60
N LEU A 520 4.51 -22.98 -28.95
CA LEU A 520 3.20 -23.57 -29.24
C LEU A 520 2.20 -23.17 -28.15
N PHE A 521 1.14 -22.46 -28.51
CA PHE A 521 0.07 -22.06 -27.61
C PHE A 521 -1.28 -22.49 -28.18
N ASN A 522 -2.10 -23.20 -27.40
CA ASN A 522 -3.41 -23.73 -27.84
C ASN A 522 -3.37 -24.51 -29.17
N GLY A 523 -2.25 -25.19 -29.48
CA GLY A 523 -2.07 -25.93 -30.73
C GLY A 523 -1.67 -25.09 -31.94
N GLN A 524 -1.48 -23.78 -31.77
CA GLN A 524 -0.97 -22.87 -32.78
C GLN A 524 0.47 -22.45 -32.48
N THR A 525 1.32 -22.44 -33.51
CA THR A 525 2.66 -21.87 -33.41
C THR A 525 2.57 -20.35 -33.42
N ILE A 526 3.03 -19.73 -32.34
CA ILE A 526 3.17 -18.28 -32.23
C ILE A 526 4.60 -17.93 -32.64
N GLU A 527 4.74 -16.95 -33.54
CA GLU A 527 6.03 -16.39 -33.96
C GLU A 527 6.02 -14.89 -33.73
N ALA A 528 7.11 -14.37 -33.15
CA ALA A 528 7.34 -12.94 -32.95
C ALA A 528 8.84 -12.64 -32.92
N TRP A 529 9.20 -11.37 -32.90
CA TRP A 529 10.59 -10.95 -32.85
C TRP A 529 10.79 -9.79 -31.88
N SER A 530 11.85 -9.83 -31.08
CA SER A 530 12.29 -8.71 -30.24
C SER A 530 13.52 -8.03 -30.84
N ILE A 531 13.55 -6.71 -30.87
CA ILE A 531 14.72 -5.95 -31.33
C ILE A 531 15.77 -5.89 -30.23
N ARG A 532 16.99 -6.36 -30.50
CA ARG A 532 18.09 -6.34 -29.52
C ARG A 532 18.63 -4.92 -29.35
N HIS A 533 18.87 -4.53 -28.10
CA HIS A 533 19.39 -3.20 -27.75
C HIS A 533 20.93 -3.08 -27.88
N ASN A 534 21.66 -4.19 -28.04
CA ASN A 534 23.13 -4.21 -28.23
C ASN A 534 23.94 -3.40 -27.20
N ASN A 535 23.48 -3.34 -25.95
CA ASN A 535 24.00 -2.48 -24.88
C ASN A 535 23.97 -0.97 -25.16
N ILE A 536 23.24 -0.51 -26.17
CA ILE A 536 22.96 0.89 -26.45
C ILE A 536 21.76 1.32 -25.60
N SER A 537 21.92 2.39 -24.83
CA SER A 537 20.92 2.81 -23.83
C SER A 537 19.61 3.24 -24.48
N GLU A 538 19.70 3.94 -25.61
CA GLU A 538 18.59 4.48 -26.40
C GLU A 538 17.82 3.39 -27.15
N GLU A 539 18.39 2.18 -27.29
CA GLU A 539 17.71 1.04 -27.91
C GLU A 539 16.99 0.14 -26.91
N LYS A 540 17.16 0.37 -25.60
CA LYS A 540 16.48 -0.40 -24.55
C LYS A 540 15.00 -0.07 -24.55
N GLY A 541 14.17 -1.11 -24.62
CA GLY A 541 12.74 -0.98 -24.42
C GLY A 541 12.39 -0.62 -22.99
N LEU A 542 11.13 -0.23 -22.81
CA LEU A 542 10.58 0.22 -21.53
C LEU A 542 10.93 -0.74 -20.40
N TYR A 543 10.66 -2.04 -20.58
CA TYR A 543 10.88 -3.04 -19.53
C TYR A 543 12.35 -3.18 -19.17
N ALA A 544 13.24 -3.25 -20.17
CA ALA A 544 14.68 -3.40 -19.96
C ALA A 544 15.26 -2.20 -19.19
N ARG A 545 14.87 -0.98 -19.59
CA ARG A 545 15.31 0.25 -18.93
C ARG A 545 14.85 0.33 -17.47
N VAL A 546 13.56 0.07 -17.22
CA VAL A 546 13.00 0.12 -15.86
C VAL A 546 13.60 -0.96 -14.96
N LEU A 547 13.75 -2.19 -15.46
CA LEU A 547 14.36 -3.28 -14.70
C LEU A 547 15.85 -3.03 -14.40
N GLU A 548 16.59 -2.44 -15.34
CA GLU A 548 17.99 -2.06 -15.10
C GLU A 548 18.11 -0.99 -14.01
N ASN A 549 17.22 0.01 -14.01
CA ASN A 549 17.16 1.02 -12.94
C ASN A 549 16.88 0.38 -11.58
N LEU A 550 15.88 -0.51 -11.50
CA LEU A 550 15.56 -1.25 -10.27
C LEU A 550 16.70 -2.17 -9.82
N PHE A 551 17.35 -2.86 -10.76
CA PHE A 551 18.51 -3.71 -10.50
C PHE A 551 19.67 -2.91 -9.91
N ASN A 552 20.00 -1.76 -10.51
CA ASN A 552 21.04 -0.87 -10.04
C ASN A 552 20.72 -0.27 -8.66
N LYS A 553 19.46 0.11 -8.42
CA LYS A 553 19.00 0.57 -7.09
C LYS A 553 19.19 -0.53 -6.05
N ARG A 554 18.77 -1.76 -6.37
CA ARG A 554 18.95 -2.92 -5.50
C ARG A 554 20.43 -3.26 -5.25
N LYS A 555 21.27 -3.17 -6.28
CA LYS A 555 22.72 -3.40 -6.17
C LYS A 555 23.37 -2.40 -5.20
N LYS A 556 22.99 -1.11 -5.27
CA LYS A 556 23.42 -0.09 -4.31
C LYS A 556 22.97 -0.45 -2.89
N MET A 557 21.70 -0.80 -2.69
CA MET A 557 21.18 -1.22 -1.38
C MET A 557 21.96 -2.42 -0.82
N LYS A 558 22.22 -3.45 -1.63
CA LYS A 558 23.01 -4.62 -1.18
C LYS A 558 24.45 -4.27 -0.83
N LYS A 559 25.06 -3.27 -1.50
CA LYS A 559 26.39 -2.80 -1.14
C LYS A 559 26.41 -2.22 0.27
N TYR A 560 25.51 -1.27 0.57
CA TYR A 560 25.38 -0.70 1.91
C TYR A 560 24.99 -1.74 2.96
N LEU A 561 24.16 -2.71 2.59
CA LEU A 561 23.75 -3.81 3.47
C LEU A 561 24.94 -4.65 3.95
N ASN A 562 25.94 -4.87 3.10
CA ASN A 562 27.17 -5.58 3.47
C ASN A 562 28.09 -4.76 4.40
N GLU A 563 27.85 -3.46 4.56
CA GLU A 563 28.59 -2.55 5.45
C GLU A 563 27.92 -2.43 6.83
N LEU A 564 26.72 -2.99 7.01
CA LEU A 564 25.95 -2.98 8.25
C LEU A 564 26.10 -4.30 9.01
N ASP A 565 25.96 -4.23 10.33
CA ASP A 565 25.87 -5.41 11.19
C ASP A 565 24.56 -6.17 10.92
N GLU A 566 24.62 -7.48 10.68
CA GLU A 566 23.45 -8.31 10.34
C GLU A 566 22.37 -8.30 11.44
N GLU A 567 22.78 -8.06 12.69
CA GLU A 567 21.86 -7.96 13.84
C GLU A 567 21.27 -6.55 14.01
N SER A 568 21.78 -5.55 13.27
CA SER A 568 21.31 -4.17 13.36
C SER A 568 19.90 -3.96 12.79
N PHE A 569 19.22 -2.95 13.33
CA PHE A 569 17.91 -2.54 12.84
C PHE A 569 17.99 -2.01 11.39
N GLU A 570 19.04 -1.25 11.10
CA GLU A 570 19.34 -0.69 9.78
C GLU A 570 19.50 -1.80 8.74
N TYR A 571 20.22 -2.88 9.08
CA TYR A 571 20.36 -4.05 8.22
C TYR A 571 19.01 -4.70 7.95
N SER A 572 18.22 -5.00 8.98
CA SER A 572 16.90 -5.64 8.80
C SER A 572 15.95 -4.77 7.96
N CYS A 573 16.00 -3.45 8.11
CA CYS A 573 15.23 -2.52 7.30
C CYS A 573 15.68 -2.58 5.83
N LEU A 574 16.98 -2.43 5.58
CA LEU A 574 17.52 -2.38 4.23
C LEU A 574 17.35 -3.72 3.49
N ASP A 575 17.42 -4.84 4.23
CA ASP A 575 17.18 -6.17 3.71
C ASP A 575 15.72 -6.36 3.27
N SER A 576 14.76 -5.90 4.07
CA SER A 576 13.33 -5.90 3.70
C SER A 576 13.10 -5.09 2.42
N LYS A 577 13.70 -3.89 2.31
CA LYS A 577 13.61 -3.05 1.11
C LYS A 577 14.18 -3.73 -0.13
N GLN A 578 15.39 -4.29 -0.06
CA GLN A 578 15.99 -4.95 -1.24
C GLN A 578 15.21 -6.21 -1.66
N LYS A 579 14.62 -6.94 -0.69
CA LYS A 579 13.72 -8.08 -0.96
C LYS A 579 12.45 -7.62 -1.65
N ALA A 580 11.87 -6.49 -1.24
CA ALA A 580 10.71 -5.90 -1.89
C ALA A 580 11.03 -5.51 -3.35
N VAL A 581 12.17 -4.86 -3.61
CA VAL A 581 12.61 -4.53 -4.97
C VAL A 581 12.81 -5.81 -5.81
N LYS A 582 13.39 -6.87 -5.24
CA LYS A 582 13.49 -8.18 -5.92
C LYS A 582 12.13 -8.73 -6.34
N LEU A 583 11.16 -8.71 -5.43
CA LEU A 583 9.80 -9.20 -5.69
C LEU A 583 9.13 -8.38 -6.81
N TYR A 584 9.34 -7.06 -6.80
CA TYR A 584 8.87 -6.16 -7.84
C TYR A 584 9.41 -6.52 -9.21
N MET A 585 10.73 -6.68 -9.34
CA MET A 585 11.36 -7.06 -10.60
C MET A 585 10.77 -8.37 -11.15
N ASN A 586 10.56 -9.36 -10.29
CA ASN A 586 9.96 -10.64 -10.68
C ASN A 586 8.49 -10.53 -11.10
N THR A 587 7.79 -9.45 -10.73
CA THR A 587 6.37 -9.26 -11.05
C THR A 587 6.16 -8.83 -12.51
N PHE A 588 7.17 -8.25 -13.19
CA PHE A 588 7.07 -7.83 -14.59
C PHE A 588 6.67 -8.98 -15.53
N TYR A 589 7.32 -10.13 -15.36
CA TYR A 589 7.00 -11.34 -16.11
C TYR A 589 5.55 -11.80 -15.86
N GLY A 590 5.12 -11.79 -14.59
CA GLY A 590 3.75 -12.14 -14.21
C GLY A 590 2.71 -11.22 -14.84
N GLU A 591 2.97 -9.92 -14.90
CA GLU A 591 2.06 -8.97 -15.53
C GLU A 591 2.02 -9.07 -17.05
N ALA A 592 3.13 -9.44 -17.69
CA ALA A 592 3.15 -9.68 -19.13
C ALA A 592 2.26 -10.88 -19.53
N GLY A 593 2.17 -11.90 -18.67
CA GLY A 593 1.31 -13.08 -18.84
C GLY A 593 -0.10 -12.95 -18.24
N ASN A 594 -0.39 -11.87 -17.50
CA ASN A 594 -1.70 -11.64 -16.89
C ASN A 594 -2.63 -11.01 -17.93
N ASN A 595 -3.60 -11.76 -18.46
CA ASN A 595 -4.53 -11.29 -19.49
C ASN A 595 -5.41 -10.09 -19.08
N LEU A 596 -5.54 -9.81 -17.78
CA LEU A 596 -6.21 -8.63 -17.26
C LEU A 596 -5.29 -7.40 -17.13
N SER A 597 -3.99 -7.56 -17.36
CA SER A 597 -3.02 -6.47 -17.29
C SER A 597 -3.11 -5.57 -18.53
N PRO A 598 -3.07 -4.24 -18.38
CA PRO A 598 -2.85 -3.31 -19.49
C PRO A 598 -1.62 -3.62 -20.34
N PHE A 599 -0.59 -4.21 -19.71
CA PHE A 599 0.67 -4.58 -20.32
C PHE A 599 0.75 -6.06 -20.70
N TYR A 600 -0.39 -6.75 -20.73
CA TYR A 600 -0.46 -8.12 -21.24
C TYR A 600 0.08 -8.19 -22.65
N GLN A 601 1.01 -9.12 -22.86
CA GLN A 601 1.55 -9.48 -24.15
C GLN A 601 2.12 -10.88 -24.09
N MET A 602 1.36 -11.84 -24.62
CA MET A 602 1.65 -13.27 -24.56
C MET A 602 3.07 -13.64 -25.02
N GLN A 603 3.58 -12.97 -26.06
CA GLN A 603 4.90 -13.24 -26.63
C GLN A 603 6.02 -13.02 -25.61
N LEU A 604 5.84 -12.10 -24.65
CA LEU A 604 6.80 -11.80 -23.59
C LEU A 604 6.75 -12.82 -22.44
N ALA A 605 5.64 -13.53 -22.29
CA ALA A 605 5.38 -14.42 -21.15
C ALA A 605 5.87 -15.86 -21.38
N GLU A 606 6.17 -16.26 -22.62
CA GLU A 606 6.40 -17.66 -22.97
C GLU A 606 7.81 -17.94 -23.54
N GLU A 607 8.63 -16.90 -23.68
CA GLU A 607 9.87 -16.95 -24.45
C GLU A 607 10.99 -17.79 -23.82
N CYS A 608 11.01 -18.01 -22.51
CA CYS A 608 12.30 -18.21 -21.88
C CYS A 608 12.89 -19.63 -21.93
N PHE A 609 12.11 -20.72 -22.02
CA PHE A 609 12.71 -22.09 -21.90
C PHE A 609 12.05 -23.19 -22.73
N GLN A 610 10.97 -22.89 -23.47
CA GLN A 610 10.22 -23.95 -24.13
C GLN A 610 11.01 -24.74 -25.15
N GLU A 611 11.94 -24.12 -25.90
CA GLU A 611 12.71 -24.88 -26.88
C GLU A 611 13.63 -25.91 -26.19
N CYS A 612 14.34 -25.50 -25.14
CA CYS A 612 15.16 -26.41 -24.32
C CYS A 612 14.29 -27.45 -23.61
N ASP A 613 13.18 -27.03 -23.00
CA ASP A 613 12.24 -27.90 -22.29
C ASP A 613 11.59 -28.91 -23.23
N GLN A 614 11.20 -28.51 -24.45
CA GLN A 614 10.61 -29.38 -25.45
C GLN A 614 11.64 -30.37 -25.98
N LYS A 615 12.85 -29.93 -26.32
CA LYS A 615 13.93 -30.82 -26.75
C LYS A 615 14.24 -31.84 -25.66
N TYR A 616 14.32 -31.42 -24.40
CA TYR A 616 14.52 -32.33 -23.27
C TYR A 616 13.34 -33.29 -23.07
N LYS A 617 12.08 -32.82 -23.12
CA LYS A 617 10.87 -33.66 -23.03
C LYS A 617 10.73 -34.70 -24.15
N LEU A 618 11.32 -34.41 -25.32
CA LEU A 618 11.34 -35.31 -26.48
C LEU A 618 12.58 -36.21 -26.50
N ASP A 619 13.33 -36.28 -25.39
CA ASP A 619 14.58 -37.03 -25.23
C ASP A 619 15.65 -36.66 -26.29
N GLN A 620 15.61 -35.42 -26.79
CA GLN A 620 16.57 -34.88 -27.76
C GLN A 620 17.78 -34.19 -27.09
N LEU A 621 17.73 -34.00 -25.76
CA LEU A 621 18.84 -33.51 -24.94
C LEU A 621 18.98 -34.40 -23.72
N SER A 622 20.22 -34.74 -23.37
CA SER A 622 20.55 -35.22 -22.03
C SER A 622 20.35 -34.12 -20.99
N GLN A 623 20.37 -34.48 -19.71
CA GLN A 623 20.22 -33.50 -18.62
C GLN A 623 21.39 -32.50 -18.58
N GLU A 624 22.59 -32.96 -18.92
CA GLU A 624 23.79 -32.12 -19.00
C GLU A 624 23.67 -31.13 -20.17
N GLU A 625 23.29 -31.61 -21.36
CA GLU A 625 23.06 -30.76 -22.53
C GLU A 625 21.93 -29.76 -22.31
N TYR A 626 20.86 -30.15 -21.60
CA TYR A 626 19.80 -29.22 -21.20
C TYR A 626 20.38 -28.05 -20.39
N TRP A 627 21.17 -28.33 -19.34
CA TRP A 627 21.77 -27.27 -18.52
C TRP A 627 22.80 -26.44 -19.29
N GLU A 628 23.58 -27.05 -20.18
CA GLU A 628 24.50 -26.31 -21.04
C GLU A 628 23.76 -25.34 -21.98
N GLU A 629 22.67 -25.78 -22.61
CA GLU A 629 21.85 -24.93 -23.45
C GLU A 629 21.20 -23.80 -22.63
N MET A 630 20.66 -24.10 -21.45
CA MET A 630 20.12 -23.09 -20.53
C MET A 630 21.15 -22.01 -20.16
N VAL A 631 22.40 -22.41 -19.90
CA VAL A 631 23.50 -21.47 -19.59
C VAL A 631 23.89 -20.66 -20.84
N LYS A 632 23.96 -21.28 -22.03
CA LYS A 632 24.27 -20.57 -23.28
C LYS A 632 23.23 -19.49 -23.61
N TYR A 633 21.95 -19.72 -23.28
CA TYR A 633 20.90 -18.71 -23.42
C TYR A 633 21.10 -17.51 -22.50
N LEU A 634 21.69 -17.69 -21.31
CA LEU A 634 21.84 -16.60 -20.34
C LEU A 634 23.15 -15.83 -20.45
N TRP A 635 24.17 -16.40 -21.12
CA TRP A 635 25.51 -15.81 -21.23
C TRP A 635 25.80 -15.08 -22.55
N LYS A 636 24.85 -15.06 -23.50
CA LYS A 636 24.94 -14.32 -24.78
C LYS A 636 24.31 -12.93 -24.71
#